data_AF-A0A0C9YGV9-F1
#
_entry.id   AF-A0A0C9YGV9-F1
#
_cell.length_a   1.000
_cell.length_b   1.000
_cell.length_c   1.000
_cell.angle_alpha   90.00
_cell.angle_beta   90.00
_cell.angle_gamma   90.00
#
_symmetry.space_group_name_H-M   'P 1'
#
loop_
_entity.id
_entity.type
_entity.pdbx_description
1 polymer ?
#
loop_
_entity_poly.entity_id
_entity_poly.type
_entity_poly.pdbx_seq_one_letter_code
_entity_poly.pdbx_strand_id
1 'polypeptide(L)' 'AQLQHKLLDVHALLDHVKFVHLLLRNPPSCPPSVSGIWMGCFTKSMEVCEALYFAGVPVWLV' A
#
# COMPACT_ATOMS: atom_id res chain seq x y z
N ALA A 1 -1.59 9.63 -22.81
CA ALA A 1 -2.22 8.66 -21.88
C ALA A 1 -1.39 7.39 -21.68
N GLN A 2 -1.10 6.59 -22.72
CA GLN A 2 -0.38 5.30 -22.53
C GLN A 2 0.99 5.41 -21.86
N LEU A 3 1.81 6.39 -22.23
CA LEU A 3 3.12 6.60 -21.59
C LEU A 3 3.01 6.93 -20.10
N GLN A 4 2.04 7.78 -19.74
CA GLN A 4 1.78 8.14 -18.34
C GLN A 4 1.30 6.93 -17.53
N HIS A 5 0.43 6.09 -18.09
CA HIS A 5 0.03 4.84 -17.44
C HIS A 5 1.22 3.90 -17.25
N LYS A 6 2.08 3.74 -18.27
CA LYS A 6 3.28 2.89 -18.14
C LYS A 6 4.25 3.41 -17.08
N LEU A 7 4.41 4.72 -16.97
CA LEU A 7 5.21 5.33 -15.90
C LEU A 7 4.59 5.05 -14.52
N LEU A 8 3.27 5.21 -14.38
CA LEU A 8 2.56 4.89 -13.15
C LEU A 8 2.67 3.41 -12.77
N ASP A 9 2.54 2.49 -13.74
CA ASP A 9 2.71 1.05 -13.51
C ASP A 9 4.12 0.73 -12.99
N VAL A 10 5.15 1.35 -13.57
CA VAL A 10 6.55 1.20 -13.13
C VAL A 10 6.74 1.76 -11.72
N HIS A 11 6.20 2.94 -11.43
CA HIS A 11 6.25 3.51 -10.08
C HIS A 11 5.55 2.63 -9.05
N ALA A 12 4.35 2.13 -9.36
CA ALA A 12 3.61 1.23 -8.49
C ALA A 12 4.38 -0.07 -8.23
N LEU A 13 5.04 -0.64 -9.26
CA LEU A 13 5.87 -1.83 -9.09
C LEU A 13 7.09 -1.56 -8.20
N LEU A 14 7.76 -0.41 -8.37
CA LEU A 14 8.90 -0.03 -7.54
C LEU A 14 8.49 0.19 -6.07
N ASP A 15 7.34 0.83 -5.84
CA ASP A 15 6.79 1.03 -4.49
C ASP A 15 6.39 -0.31 -3.86
N HIS A 16 5.81 -1.22 -4.66
CA HIS A 16 5.51 -2.56 -4.20
C HIS A 16 6.77 -3.30 -3.72
N VAL A 17 7.84 -3.33 -4.53
CA VAL A 17 9.08 -4.03 -4.16
C VAL A 17 9.77 -3.38 -2.95
N LYS A 18 9.76 -2.05 -2.85
CA LYS A 18 10.44 -1.33 -1.76
C LYS A 18 9.70 -1.37 -0.44
N PHE A 19 8.37 -1.25 -0.46
CA PHE A 19 7.58 -1.05 0.76
C PHE A 19 6.64 -2.22 1.03
N VAL A 20 5.82 -2.60 0.06
CA VAL A 20 4.80 -3.64 0.23
C VAL A 20 5.42 -5.02 0.42
N HIS A 21 6.43 -5.38 -0.36
CA HIS A 21 7.08 -6.68 -0.27
C HIS A 21 7.77 -6.89 1.09
N LEU A 22 8.39 -5.84 1.65
CA LEU A 22 9.00 -5.90 2.97
C LEU A 22 7.94 -6.07 4.07
N LEU A 23 6.81 -5.35 3.96
CA LEU A 23 5.67 -5.50 4.86
C LEU A 23 5.08 -6.91 4.77
N LEU A 24 4.89 -7.46 3.57
CA LEU A 24 4.37 -8.82 3.40
C LEU A 24 5.30 -9.89 3.93
N ARG A 25 6.62 -9.67 3.83
CA ARG A 25 7.61 -10.63 4.32
C ARG A 25 7.64 -10.71 5.86
N ASN A 26 7.42 -9.58 6.54
CA ASN A 26 7.33 -9.51 7.99
C ASN A 26 6.24 -8.49 8.38
N PRO A 27 4.96 -8.88 8.35
CA PRO A 27 3.88 -7.94 8.58
C PRO A 27 3.92 -7.45 10.03
N PRO A 28 4.04 -6.13 10.28
CA PRO A 28 3.73 -5.58 11.59
C PRO A 28 2.33 -6.00 12.05
N SER A 29 2.16 -6.08 13.37
CA SER A 29 0.90 -6.52 14.00
C SER A 29 -0.27 -5.55 13.78
N CYS A 30 0.00 -4.34 13.31
CA CYS A 30 -1.00 -3.34 12.99
C CYS A 30 -0.70 -2.66 11.64
N PRO A 31 -1.73 -2.15 10.94
CA PRO A 31 -1.55 -1.37 9.73
C PRO A 31 -0.69 -0.12 10.01
N PRO A 32 0.25 0.24 9.11
CA PRO A 32 1.07 1.43 9.27
C PRO A 32 0.24 2.72 9.14
N SER A 33 0.69 3.81 9.77
CA SER A 33 0.10 5.14 9.60
C SER A 33 0.37 5.69 8.19
N VAL A 34 -0.51 6.56 7.69
CA VAL A 34 -0.39 7.20 6.36
C VAL A 34 1.04 7.66 6.10
N SER A 35 1.63 7.15 5.02
CA SER A 35 2.93 7.59 4.53
C SER A 35 2.78 8.45 3.28
N GLY A 36 3.50 9.57 3.21
CA GLY A 36 3.61 10.36 1.98
C GLY A 36 4.54 9.75 0.93
N ILE A 37 5.15 8.59 1.23
CA ILE A 37 6.18 7.97 0.38
C ILE A 37 5.57 7.00 -0.63
N TRP A 38 4.44 6.34 -0.31
CA TRP A 38 3.78 5.39 -1.21
C TRP A 38 2.27 5.58 -1.22
N MET A 39 1.71 5.38 -2.42
CA MET A 39 0.27 5.52 -2.65
C MET A 39 -0.48 4.28 -2.16
N GLY A 40 -1.60 4.49 -1.47
CA GLY A 40 -2.47 3.44 -0.99
C GLY A 40 -3.92 3.90 -0.91
N CYS A 41 -4.83 2.97 -0.69
CA CYS A 41 -6.22 3.29 -0.41
C CYS A 41 -6.34 3.94 0.98
N PHE A 42 -7.25 4.90 1.14
CA PHE A 42 -7.53 5.52 2.44
C PHE A 42 -8.87 5.03 2.97
N THR A 43 -8.94 4.67 4.24
CA THR A 43 -10.18 4.29 4.93
C THR A 43 -10.22 4.89 6.33
N LYS A 44 -11.43 5.15 6.84
CA LYS A 44 -11.65 5.54 8.25
C LYS A 44 -12.04 4.36 9.14
N SER A 45 -12.33 3.21 8.53
CA SER A 45 -12.71 1.99 9.26
C SER A 45 -11.46 1.15 9.53
N MET A 46 -11.19 0.89 10.82
CA MET A 46 -10.09 0.04 11.26
C MET A 46 -10.27 -1.40 10.76
N GLU A 47 -11.49 -1.94 10.83
CA GLU A 47 -11.82 -3.29 10.35
C GLU A 47 -11.51 -3.45 8.86
N VAL A 48 -11.88 -2.46 8.05
CA VAL A 48 -11.59 -2.47 6.61
C VAL A 48 -10.09 -2.33 6.35
N CYS A 49 -9.39 -1.49 7.12
CA CYS A 49 -7.95 -1.31 7.01
C CYS A 49 -7.20 -2.61 7.31
N GLU A 50 -7.54 -3.28 8.41
CA GLU A 50 -6.91 -4.55 8.80
C GLU A 50 -7.18 -5.66 7.79
N ALA A 51 -8.43 -5.84 7.35
CA ALA A 51 -8.77 -6.87 6.38
C ALA A 51 -8.00 -6.71 5.06
N LEU A 52 -7.92 -5.48 4.55
CA LEU A 52 -7.17 -5.17 3.34
C LEU A 52 -5.65 -5.33 3.54
N TYR A 53 -5.14 -4.88 4.68
CA TYR A 53 -3.72 -5.03 5.04
C TYR A 53 -3.30 -6.51 5.10
N PHE A 54 -4.06 -7.37 5.78
CA PHE A 54 -3.79 -8.81 5.84
C PHE A 54 -3.98 -9.52 4.48
N ALA A 55 -4.80 -8.96 3.59
CA ALA A 55 -4.89 -9.39 2.19
C ALA A 55 -3.73 -8.88 1.32
N GLY A 56 -2.79 -8.11 1.88
CA GLY A 56 -1.63 -7.57 1.17
C GLY A 56 -1.92 -6.33 0.33
N VAL A 57 -3.04 -5.67 0.57
CA VAL A 57 -3.43 -4.46 -0.14
C VAL A 57 -2.81 -3.23 0.52
N PRO A 58 -2.19 -2.32 -0.25
CA PRO A 58 -1.73 -1.03 0.24
C PRO A 58 -2.91 -0.17 0.75
N VAL A 59 -3.08 -0.05 2.07
CA VAL A 59 -4.20 0.69 2.70
C VAL A 59 -3.73 1.48 3.93
N TRP A 60 -4.39 2.61 4.16
CA TRP A 60 -4.10 3.57 5.23
C TRP A 60 -5.34 3.89 6.04
N LEU A 61 -5.22 3.86 7.36
CA LEU A 61 -6.24 4.39 8.27
C LEU A 61 -6.08 5.92 8.39
N VAL A 62 -7.16 6.68 8.14
CA VAL A 62 -7.24 8.15 8.25
C VAL A 62 -8.21 8.58 9.33
#